data_AF-A0A6H9XYE1-F1
#
_entry.id   AF-A0A6H9XYE1-F1
#
_cell.length_a   1.000
_cell.length_b   1.000
_cell.length_c   1.000
_cell.angle_alpha   90.00
_cell.angle_beta   90.00
_cell.angle_gamma   90.00
#
_symmetry.space_group_name_H-M   'P 1'
#
loop_
_entity.id
_entity.type
_entity.pdbx_description
1 polymer ?
#
loop_
_entity_poly.entity_id
_entity_poly.type
_entity_poly.pdbx_seq_one_letter_code
_entity_poly.pdbx_strand_id
1 'polypeptide(L)'
;MKHRQSLVRRQKGAAAVEFALIATVFFILLIGVLEMGRVLFTWNAAAEATRYGARVAAVCDINDSAILSRMQDIMPNLEAANVSVSYLPSGCNQSNCQQVSVSIVNFQVTTHIPVVSAVLAVPPFTTSLPRESLESANNPVCT
;
A
#
# COMPACT_ATOMS: atom_id res chain seq x y z
N MET A 1 -41.63 2.91 67.59
CA MET A 1 -40.26 3.13 67.10
C MET A 1 -40.23 2.95 65.59
N LYS A 2 -40.00 4.01 64.81
CA LYS A 2 -39.98 3.98 63.33
C LYS A 2 -38.56 3.64 62.85
N HIS A 3 -38.35 2.43 62.34
CA HIS A 3 -37.09 2.07 61.69
C HIS A 3 -36.96 2.82 60.36
N ARG A 4 -36.03 3.78 60.33
CA ARG A 4 -35.66 4.55 59.14
C ARG A 4 -34.79 3.64 58.27
N GLN A 5 -35.38 2.98 57.28
CA GLN A 5 -34.60 2.23 56.29
C GLN A 5 -33.83 3.22 55.41
N SER A 6 -32.51 3.22 55.53
CA SER A 6 -31.62 3.97 54.63
C SER A 6 -31.53 3.18 53.32
N LEU A 7 -32.11 3.74 52.25
CA LEU A 7 -31.94 3.24 50.89
C LEU A 7 -30.49 3.47 50.45
N VAL A 8 -29.62 2.48 50.68
CA VAL A 8 -28.29 2.46 50.07
C VAL A 8 -28.48 2.24 48.57
N ARG A 9 -28.44 3.33 47.81
CA ARG A 9 -28.56 3.34 46.35
C ARG A 9 -27.34 2.63 45.76
N ARG A 10 -27.50 1.37 45.39
CA ARG A 10 -26.46 0.56 44.75
C ARG A 10 -26.15 1.11 43.35
N GLN A 11 -24.99 1.76 43.19
CA GLN A 11 -24.38 2.21 41.93
C GLN A 11 -23.90 1.02 41.08
N LYS A 12 -24.74 -0.01 40.90
CA LYS A 12 -24.44 -1.19 40.09
C LYS A 12 -24.58 -0.82 38.61
N GLY A 13 -23.52 -0.29 38.01
CA GLY A 13 -23.48 0.02 36.57
C GLY A 13 -22.66 1.23 36.21
N ALA A 14 -22.38 2.15 37.15
CA ALA A 14 -21.59 3.35 36.87
C ALA A 14 -20.17 3.00 36.36
N ALA A 15 -19.50 2.06 37.03
CA ALA A 15 -18.18 1.58 36.60
C ALA A 15 -18.19 0.93 35.20
N ALA A 16 -19.29 0.27 34.82
CA ALA A 16 -19.43 -0.32 33.49
C ALA A 16 -19.58 0.76 32.40
N VAL A 17 -20.29 1.85 32.70
CA VAL A 17 -20.46 3.00 31.79
C VAL A 17 -19.14 3.77 31.62
N GLU A 18 -18.43 4.03 32.72
CA GLU A 18 -17.11 4.68 32.69
C GLU A 18 -16.11 3.86 31.85
N PHE A 19 -16.08 2.54 32.06
CA PHE A 19 -15.25 1.65 31.24
C PHE A 19 -15.64 1.70 29.76
N ALA A 20 -16.94 1.66 29.44
CA ALA A 20 -17.41 1.69 28.05
C ALA A 20 -16.99 2.98 27.32
N LEU A 21 -17.01 4.13 28.01
CA LEU A 21 -16.57 5.41 27.43
C LEU A 21 -15.06 5.40 27.14
N ILE A 22 -14.24 4.96 28.08
CA ILE A 22 -12.78 4.90 27.92
C ILE A 22 -12.39 3.87 26.85
N ALA A 23 -13.01 2.68 26.89
CA ALA A 23 -12.77 1.62 25.93
C ALA A 23 -13.10 2.08 24.50
N THR A 24 -14.18 2.82 24.32
CA THR A 24 -14.57 3.36 22.99
C THR A 24 -13.49 4.27 22.42
N VAL A 25 -12.99 5.23 23.21
CA VAL A 25 -11.92 6.14 22.78
C VAL A 25 -10.62 5.38 22.51
N PHE A 26 -10.29 4.42 23.37
CA PHE A 26 -9.11 3.56 23.22
C PHE A 26 -9.14 2.76 21.91
N PHE A 27 -10.27 2.13 21.57
CA PHE A 27 -10.40 1.36 20.33
C PHE A 27 -10.36 2.24 19.07
N ILE A 28 -10.92 3.46 19.11
CA ILE A 28 -10.78 4.42 18.00
C ILE A 28 -9.31 4.76 17.75
N LEU A 29 -8.55 5.05 18.81
CA LEU A 29 -7.12 5.35 18.69
C LEU A 29 -6.32 4.13 18.20
N LEU A 30 -6.62 2.94 18.73
CA LEU A 30 -5.96 1.71 18.34
C LEU A 30 -6.19 1.39 16.86
N ILE A 31 -7.42 1.47 16.38
CA ILE A 31 -7.74 1.30 14.95
C ILE A 31 -7.02 2.38 14.12
N GLY A 32 -7.01 3.63 14.56
CA GLY A 32 -6.30 4.71 13.87
C GLY A 32 -4.80 4.44 13.69
N VAL A 33 -4.12 3.94 14.73
CA VAL A 33 -2.70 3.57 14.65
C VAL A 33 -2.48 2.38 13.71
N LEU A 34 -3.34 1.36 13.76
CA LEU A 34 -3.26 0.21 12.86
C LEU A 34 -3.45 0.61 11.39
N GLU A 35 -4.42 1.48 11.10
CA GLU A 35 -4.67 2.00 9.76
C GLU A 35 -3.47 2.80 9.23
N MET A 36 -2.89 3.68 10.06
CA MET A 36 -1.67 4.41 9.68
C MET A 36 -0.49 3.46 9.42
N GLY A 37 -0.34 2.42 10.23
CA GLY A 37 0.65 1.37 10.02
C GLY A 37 0.48 0.67 8.67
N ARG A 38 -0.76 0.34 8.28
CA ARG A 38 -1.05 -0.25 6.96
C ARG A 38 -0.70 0.70 5.82
N VAL A 39 -1.05 1.98 5.93
CA VAL A 39 -0.72 2.99 4.91
C VAL A 39 0.80 3.14 4.74
N LEU A 40 1.54 3.18 5.84
CA LEU A 40 3.00 3.26 5.77
C LEU A 40 3.61 1.99 5.18
N PHE A 41 3.06 0.82 5.51
CA PHE A 41 3.48 -0.44 4.91
C PHE A 41 3.25 -0.45 3.39
N THR A 42 2.08 0.00 2.90
CA THR A 42 1.82 0.07 1.45
C THR A 42 2.72 1.08 0.74
N TRP A 43 3.08 2.18 1.39
CA TRP A 43 4.07 3.12 0.85
C TRP A 43 5.46 2.49 0.66
N ASN A 44 5.94 1.75 1.65
CA ASN A 44 7.23 1.05 1.52
C ASN A 44 7.15 -0.08 0.49
N ALA A 45 6.02 -0.81 0.44
CA ALA A 45 5.79 -1.83 -0.57
C ALA A 45 5.78 -1.25 -2.00
N ALA A 46 5.20 -0.05 -2.20
CA ALA A 46 5.23 0.63 -3.50
C ALA A 46 6.65 1.00 -3.94
N ALA A 47 7.47 1.50 -3.01
CA ALA A 47 8.87 1.77 -3.30
C ALA A 47 9.61 0.48 -3.70
N GLU A 48 9.45 -0.61 -2.95
CA GLU A 48 10.10 -1.88 -3.29
C GLU A 48 9.57 -2.49 -4.60
N ALA A 49 8.26 -2.42 -4.84
CA ALA A 49 7.63 -2.87 -6.08
C ALA A 49 8.20 -2.13 -7.30
N THR A 50 8.37 -0.81 -7.25
CA THR A 50 9.00 -0.08 -8.35
C THR A 50 10.46 -0.47 -8.58
N ARG A 51 11.22 -0.74 -7.51
CA ARG A 51 12.63 -1.20 -7.63
C ARG A 51 12.70 -2.58 -8.25
N TYR A 52 11.82 -3.47 -7.85
CA TYR A 52 11.74 -4.81 -8.42
C TYR A 52 11.28 -4.78 -9.88
N GLY A 53 10.22 -4.02 -10.18
CA GLY A 53 9.74 -3.80 -11.54
C GLY A 53 10.80 -3.18 -12.45
N ALA A 54 11.59 -2.21 -11.97
CA ALA A 54 12.69 -1.63 -12.74
C ALA A 54 13.78 -2.64 -13.07
N ARG A 55 14.11 -3.56 -12.16
CA ARG A 55 15.09 -4.63 -12.41
C ARG A 55 14.58 -5.60 -13.48
N VAL A 56 13.31 -5.99 -13.40
CA VAL A 56 12.68 -6.85 -14.42
C VAL A 56 12.64 -6.13 -15.77
N ALA A 57 12.23 -4.86 -15.79
CA ALA A 57 12.12 -4.06 -17.00
C ALA A 57 13.47 -3.71 -17.65
N ALA A 58 14.58 -3.82 -16.92
CA ALA A 58 15.93 -3.63 -17.47
C ALA A 58 16.41 -4.85 -18.27
N VAL A 59 15.87 -6.03 -17.97
CA VAL A 59 16.33 -7.32 -18.51
C VAL A 59 15.33 -7.91 -19.50
N CYS A 60 14.03 -7.77 -19.24
CA CYS A 60 12.96 -8.31 -20.08
C CYS A 60 12.61 -7.41 -21.26
N ASP A 61 11.86 -7.95 -22.20
CA ASP A 61 11.38 -7.24 -23.38
C ASP A 61 10.62 -5.96 -23.02
N ILE A 62 10.58 -5.03 -23.98
CA ILE A 62 9.89 -3.76 -23.82
C ILE A 62 8.40 -4.02 -23.56
N ASN A 63 7.90 -3.52 -22.43
CA ASN A 63 6.52 -3.71 -21.96
C ASN A 63 6.12 -5.18 -21.72
N ASP A 64 7.07 -6.02 -21.32
CA ASP A 64 6.76 -7.40 -20.94
C ASP A 64 5.74 -7.45 -19.77
N SER A 65 4.78 -8.38 -19.87
CA SER A 65 3.80 -8.67 -18.83
C SER A 65 4.44 -9.08 -17.49
N ALA A 66 5.66 -9.63 -17.55
CA ALA A 66 6.45 -9.97 -16.36
C ALA A 66 6.69 -8.78 -15.45
N ILE A 67 6.79 -7.55 -15.99
CA ILE A 67 7.02 -6.36 -15.16
C ILE A 67 5.87 -6.18 -14.17
N LEU A 68 4.62 -6.28 -14.64
CA LEU A 68 3.45 -6.13 -13.79
C LEU A 68 3.26 -7.33 -12.85
N SER A 69 3.40 -8.57 -13.34
CA SER A 69 3.21 -9.76 -12.51
C SER A 69 4.20 -9.79 -11.33
N ARG A 70 5.46 -9.43 -11.58
CA ARG A 70 6.51 -9.34 -10.57
C ARG A 70 6.28 -8.21 -9.58
N MET A 71 5.71 -7.09 -10.02
CA MET A 71 5.27 -6.03 -9.10
C MET A 71 4.07 -6.48 -8.26
N GLN A 72 3.18 -7.30 -8.82
CA GLN A 72 2.02 -7.85 -8.11
C GLN A 72 2.37 -8.87 -7.03
N ASP A 73 3.52 -9.55 -7.14
CA ASP A 73 4.06 -10.39 -6.06
C ASP A 73 4.26 -9.60 -4.75
N ILE A 74 4.53 -8.29 -4.85
CA ILE A 74 4.70 -7.37 -3.71
C ILE A 74 3.38 -6.63 -3.42
N MET A 75 2.67 -6.20 -4.46
CA MET A 75 1.41 -5.45 -4.37
C MET A 75 0.31 -6.11 -5.22
N PRO A 76 -0.44 -7.08 -4.67
CA PRO A 76 -1.38 -7.89 -5.46
C PRO A 76 -2.56 -7.10 -6.03
N ASN A 77 -2.88 -5.94 -5.45
CA ASN A 77 -3.97 -5.06 -5.91
C ASN A 77 -3.50 -4.01 -6.93
N LEU A 78 -2.30 -4.15 -7.49
CA LEU A 78 -1.76 -3.20 -8.46
C LEU A 78 -2.32 -3.50 -9.86
N GLU A 79 -2.96 -2.51 -10.48
CA GLU A 79 -3.50 -2.64 -11.83
C GLU A 79 -2.51 -2.10 -12.87
N ALA A 80 -2.63 -2.56 -14.12
CA ALA A 80 -1.81 -2.06 -15.24
C ALA A 80 -1.94 -0.54 -15.42
N ALA A 81 -3.10 0.04 -15.12
CA ALA A 81 -3.35 1.48 -15.18
C ALA A 81 -2.54 2.28 -14.14
N ASN A 82 -2.06 1.62 -13.08
CA ASN A 82 -1.23 2.25 -12.05
C ASN A 82 0.26 2.14 -12.35
N VAL A 83 0.68 1.39 -13.36
CA VAL A 83 2.10 1.20 -13.68
C VAL A 83 2.43 1.93 -14.98
N SER A 84 3.41 2.82 -14.90
CA SER A 84 3.95 3.52 -16.06
C SER A 84 5.41 3.10 -16.26
N VAL A 85 5.70 2.50 -17.41
CA VAL A 85 7.06 2.15 -17.82
C VAL A 85 7.46 3.07 -18.97
N SER A 86 8.63 3.68 -18.86
CA SER A 86 9.19 4.55 -19.89
C SER A 86 10.63 4.15 -20.18
N TYR A 87 11.00 4.20 -21.45
CA TYR A 87 12.33 3.86 -21.92
C TYR A 87 12.97 5.08 -22.56
N LEU A 88 14.25 5.30 -22.25
CA LEU A 88 15.04 6.40 -22.80
C LEU A 88 16.17 5.83 -23.68
N PRO A 89 16.48 6.46 -24.83
CA PRO A 89 15.76 7.61 -25.43
C PRO A 89 14.36 7.23 -25.94
N SER A 90 13.45 8.21 -26.02
CA SER A 90 12.06 7.95 -26.42
C SER A 90 11.97 7.26 -27.78
N GLY A 91 11.18 6.18 -27.88
CA GLY A 91 11.05 5.40 -29.10
C GLY A 91 12.23 4.46 -29.36
N CYS A 92 13.07 4.21 -28.36
CA CYS A 92 14.11 3.20 -28.43
C CYS A 92 13.52 1.79 -28.59
N ASN A 93 14.33 0.90 -29.17
CA ASN A 93 14.08 -0.53 -29.30
C ASN A 93 15.04 -1.31 -28.39
N GLN A 94 14.86 -2.64 -28.33
CA GLN A 94 15.68 -3.53 -27.49
C GLN A 94 17.19 -3.31 -27.67
N SER A 95 17.66 -2.92 -28.86
CA SER A 95 19.07 -2.75 -29.18
C SER A 95 19.68 -1.40 -28.77
N ASN A 96 18.88 -0.33 -28.65
CA ASN A 96 19.39 1.04 -28.49
C ASN A 96 18.83 1.80 -27.27
N CYS A 97 17.94 1.20 -26.48
CA CYS A 97 17.55 1.77 -25.19
C CYS A 97 18.79 1.92 -24.29
N GLN A 98 18.78 2.92 -23.42
CA GLN A 98 19.88 3.21 -22.49
C GLN A 98 19.41 3.08 -21.05
N GLN A 99 18.18 3.49 -20.77
CA GLN A 99 17.61 3.51 -19.44
C GLN A 99 16.13 3.11 -19.49
N VAL A 100 15.69 2.46 -18.42
CA VAL A 100 14.29 2.18 -18.14
C VAL A 100 13.88 2.88 -16.85
N SER A 101 12.69 3.46 -16.82
CA SER A 101 12.09 4.07 -15.63
C SER A 101 10.71 3.49 -15.40
N VAL A 102 10.53 2.84 -14.25
CA VAL A 102 9.25 2.25 -13.82
C VAL A 102 8.67 3.12 -12.72
N SER A 103 7.39 3.48 -12.85
CA SER A 103 6.68 4.31 -11.89
C SER A 103 5.33 3.72 -11.51
N ILE A 104 4.96 3.88 -10.24
CA ILE A 104 3.57 3.68 -9.78
C ILE A 104 2.88 5.04 -9.73
N VAL A 105 1.76 5.18 -10.45
CA VAL A 105 0.97 6.41 -10.59
C VAL A 105 -0.48 6.18 -10.21
N ASN A 106 -1.16 7.23 -9.76
CA ASN A 106 -2.59 7.23 -9.45
C ASN A 106 -3.03 6.14 -8.44
N PHE A 107 -2.12 5.67 -7.58
CA PHE A 107 -2.44 4.68 -6.57
C PHE A 107 -3.11 5.35 -5.36
N GLN A 108 -4.25 4.80 -4.94
CA GLN A 108 -5.04 5.34 -3.86
C GLN A 108 -5.20 4.29 -2.76
N VAL A 109 -4.86 4.67 -1.53
CA VAL A 109 -5.08 3.79 -0.37
C VAL A 109 -6.40 4.19 0.27
N THR A 110 -7.35 3.25 0.27
CA THR A 110 -8.60 3.39 1.02
C THR A 110 -8.35 3.05 2.48
N THR A 111 -8.76 3.95 3.37
CA THR A 111 -8.75 3.69 4.82
C THR A 111 -10.04 3.00 5.23
N HIS A 112 -9.92 2.05 6.16
CA HIS A 112 -11.04 1.25 6.68
C HIS A 112 -11.43 1.71 8.08
N ILE A 113 -11.42 3.02 8.33
CA ILE A 113 -11.81 3.58 9.62
C ILE A 113 -13.35 3.54 9.73
N PRO A 114 -13.92 3.01 10.83
CA PRO A 114 -15.36 2.76 10.95
C PRO A 114 -16.26 4.01 10.95
N VAL A 115 -15.71 5.22 11.01
CA VAL A 115 -16.46 6.49 11.09
C VAL A 115 -16.23 7.40 9.88
N VAL A 116 -15.04 7.37 9.28
CA VAL A 116 -14.66 8.25 8.16
C VAL A 116 -13.80 7.47 7.18
N SER A 117 -14.30 7.21 5.98
CA SER A 117 -13.48 6.67 4.89
C SER A 117 -12.70 7.82 4.24
N ALA A 118 -11.42 7.93 4.54
CA ALA A 118 -10.50 8.82 3.85
C ALA A 118 -9.79 8.07 2.71
N VAL A 119 -9.64 8.73 1.57
CA VAL A 119 -8.82 8.25 0.45
C VAL A 119 -7.55 9.10 0.42
N LEU A 120 -6.41 8.45 0.59
CA LEU A 120 -5.11 9.10 0.54
C LEU A 120 -4.48 8.84 -0.82
N ALA A 121 -4.25 9.93 -1.56
CA ALA A 121 -3.48 9.88 -2.80
C ALA A 121 -2.00 9.68 -2.45
N VAL A 122 -1.41 8.62 -3.00
CA VAL A 122 0.00 8.33 -2.84
C VAL A 122 0.78 9.09 -3.91
N PRO A 123 1.84 9.85 -3.57
CA PRO A 123 2.69 10.48 -4.58
C PRO A 123 3.32 9.40 -5.48
N PRO A 124 3.65 9.73 -6.74
CA PRO A 124 4.24 8.76 -7.64
C PRO A 124 5.61 8.31 -7.13
N PHE A 125 5.85 7.00 -7.15
CA PHE A 125 7.17 6.42 -6.90
C PHE A 125 7.79 6.04 -8.24
N THR A 126 9.04 6.42 -8.45
CA THR A 126 9.77 6.13 -9.69
C THR A 126 11.14 5.56 -9.37
N THR A 127 11.49 4.47 -10.04
CA THR A 127 12.85 3.93 -10.03
C THR A 127 13.37 3.84 -11.46
N SER A 128 14.57 4.35 -11.70
CA SER A 128 15.25 4.27 -12.99
C SER A 128 16.51 3.43 -12.90
N LEU A 129 16.74 2.58 -13.90
CA LEU A 129 17.92 1.73 -14.02
C LEU A 129 18.43 1.74 -15.47
N PRO A 130 19.76 1.60 -15.70
CA PRO A 130 20.28 1.39 -17.04
C PRO A 130 19.73 0.08 -17.61
N ARG A 131 19.62 -0.01 -18.94
CA ARG A 131 19.24 -1.28 -19.57
C ARG A 131 20.32 -2.34 -19.35
N GLU A 132 19.89 -3.59 -19.34
CA GLU A 132 20.76 -4.77 -19.40
C GLU A 132 20.49 -5.50 -20.72
N SER A 133 19.87 -6.69 -20.72
CA SER A 133 19.65 -7.47 -21.95
C SER A 133 18.47 -7.00 -22.81
N LEU A 134 17.36 -6.58 -22.18
CA LEU A 134 16.06 -6.34 -22.85
C LEU A 134 15.65 -7.49 -23.79
N GLU A 135 15.84 -8.72 -23.34
CA GLU A 135 15.55 -9.94 -24.09
C GLU A 135 14.92 -10.96 -23.15
N SER A 136 13.65 -11.28 -23.39
CA SER A 136 12.91 -12.28 -22.60
C SER A 136 13.18 -13.72 -23.05
N ALA A 137 13.78 -13.92 -24.23
CA ALA A 137 14.07 -15.24 -24.77
C ALA A 137 15.01 -16.01 -23.83
N ASN A 138 14.53 -17.16 -23.33
CA ASN A 138 15.25 -18.03 -22.39
C ASN A 138 15.54 -17.42 -21.00
N ASN A 139 14.80 -16.37 -20.61
CA ASN A 139 14.95 -15.76 -19.29
C ASN A 139 13.76 -16.12 -18.37
N PRO A 140 13.96 -16.94 -17.32
CA PRO A 140 12.88 -17.34 -16.41
C PRO A 140 12.35 -16.18 -15.54
N VAL A 141 13.05 -15.05 -15.49
CA VAL A 141 12.57 -13.84 -14.78
C VAL A 141 11.45 -13.14 -15.57
N CYS A 142 11.46 -13.31 -16.89
CA CYS A 142 10.56 -12.64 -17.84
C CYS A 142 9.32 -13.47 -18.19
N THR A 143 9.08 -14.56 -17.47
CA THR A 143 7.90 -15.42 -17.61
C THR A 143 7.00 -15.32 -16.39
#